data_AF-A0A920KA44-F1
#
_entry.id   AF-A0A920KA44-F1
#
_cell.length_a   1.000
_cell.length_b   1.000
_cell.length_c   1.000
_cell.angle_alpha   90.00
_cell.angle_beta   90.00
_cell.angle_gamma   90.00
#
_symmetry.space_group_name_H-M   'P 1'
#
loop_
_entity.id
_entity.type
_entity.pdbx_description
1 polymer ?
#
loop_
_entity_poly.entity_id
_entity_poly.type
_entity_poly.pdbx_seq_one_letter_code
_entity_poly.pdbx_strand_id
1 'polypeptide(L)'
;MSTFTDCKIADISLAEWGYREIKIAETEMPGLMAVRAEYGQSKPLSGARITGCLHMTIQTAVLIQTLVELGAEIRWSSCNIFSTQDHAAAAIAADNIPVFAWKGMTEEEYDWCIRQTIEGPDGWRPNMLLDDGAI
;
A
#
# COMPACT_ATOMS: atom_id res chain seq x y z
N MET A 1 -13.44 -19.06 3.38
CA MET A 1 -12.93 -17.69 3.16
C MET A 1 -11.44 -17.85 2.94
N SER A 2 -10.95 -17.44 1.76
CA SER A 2 -9.52 -17.51 1.45
C SER A 2 -8.77 -16.62 2.43
N THR A 3 -7.86 -17.18 3.22
CA THR A 3 -6.93 -16.39 4.04
C THR A 3 -5.94 -15.73 3.09
N PHE A 4 -6.04 -14.41 2.94
CA PHE A 4 -5.02 -13.64 2.21
C PHE A 4 -3.68 -13.77 2.95
N THR A 5 -2.65 -14.20 2.23
CA THR A 5 -1.33 -14.53 2.80
C THR A 5 -0.17 -13.82 2.11
N ASP A 6 -0.46 -13.06 1.05
CA ASP A 6 0.53 -12.32 0.26
C ASP A 6 0.80 -10.94 0.88
N CYS A 7 1.22 -10.94 2.14
CA CYS A 7 1.60 -9.75 2.89
C CYS A 7 2.52 -10.13 4.06
N LYS A 8 3.30 -9.17 4.55
CA LYS A 8 4.01 -9.27 5.83
C LYS A 8 3.98 -7.93 6.55
N ILE A 9 3.31 -7.90 7.69
CA ILE A 9 3.06 -6.73 8.52
C ILE A 9 3.29 -7.08 9.99
N ALA A 10 3.29 -6.09 10.89
CA ALA A 10 3.48 -6.33 12.32
C ALA A 10 2.31 -7.10 12.95
N ASP A 11 1.08 -6.61 12.77
CA ASP A 11 -0.12 -7.18 13.40
C ASP A 11 -1.39 -6.80 12.63
N ILE A 12 -2.08 -7.79 12.08
CA ILE A 12 -3.34 -7.60 11.34
C ILE A 12 -4.50 -7.12 12.23
N SER A 13 -4.42 -7.35 13.56
CA SER A 13 -5.47 -6.94 14.50
C SER A 13 -5.65 -5.40 14.57
N LEU A 14 -4.63 -4.65 14.12
CA LEU A 14 -4.64 -3.19 14.09
C LEU A 14 -5.47 -2.59 12.94
N ALA A 15 -5.99 -3.41 12.03
CA ALA A 15 -6.69 -2.93 10.83
C ALA A 15 -7.89 -2.03 11.14
N GLU A 16 -8.69 -2.35 12.17
CA GLU A 16 -9.84 -1.52 12.53
C GLU A 16 -9.43 -0.11 12.98
N TRP A 17 -8.32 0.01 13.72
CA TRP A 17 -7.75 1.30 14.07
C TRP A 17 -7.25 2.03 12.82
N GLY A 18 -6.54 1.33 11.93
CA GLY A 18 -6.09 1.87 10.66
C GLY A 18 -7.22 2.47 9.82
N TYR A 19 -8.34 1.75 9.66
CA TYR A 19 -9.50 2.26 8.91
C TYR A 19 -10.09 3.54 9.52
N ARG A 20 -10.14 3.64 10.85
CA ARG A 20 -10.64 4.84 11.53
C ARG A 20 -9.75 6.04 11.22
N GLU A 21 -8.43 5.86 11.25
CA GLU A 21 -7.49 6.95 10.94
C GLU A 21 -7.44 7.29 9.45
N ILE A 22 -7.53 6.30 8.56
CA ILE A 22 -7.66 6.52 7.10
C ILE A 22 -8.88 7.39 6.81
N LYS A 23 -10.03 7.08 7.41
CA LYS A 23 -11.25 7.87 7.22
C LYS A 23 -11.11 9.32 7.69
N ILE A 24 -10.34 9.57 8.74
CA ILE A 24 -10.02 10.92 9.20
C ILE A 24 -9.06 11.59 8.20
N ALA A 25 -8.04 10.89 7.73
CA ALA A 25 -7.09 11.44 6.76
C ALA A 25 -7.75 11.79 5.42
N GLU A 26 -8.77 11.04 4.98
CA GLU A 26 -9.52 11.36 3.77
C GLU A 26 -10.16 12.77 3.82
N THR A 27 -10.58 13.25 5.01
CA THR A 27 -11.14 14.61 5.15
C THR A 27 -10.09 15.70 4.97
N GLU A 28 -8.81 15.38 5.25
CA GLU A 28 -7.66 16.28 5.12
C GLU A 28 -6.92 16.11 3.78
N MET A 29 -7.38 15.20 2.91
CA MET A 29 -6.78 14.93 1.59
C MET A 29 -7.76 15.17 0.43
N PRO A 30 -8.35 16.38 0.31
CA PRO A 30 -9.41 16.66 -0.66
C PRO A 30 -8.96 16.45 -2.12
N GLY A 31 -7.67 16.63 -2.41
CA GLY A 31 -7.11 16.38 -3.75
C GLY A 31 -7.27 14.92 -4.19
N LEU A 32 -6.91 13.95 -3.34
CA LEU A 32 -7.08 12.53 -3.66
C LEU A 32 -8.56 12.15 -3.75
N MET A 33 -9.40 12.72 -2.88
CA MET A 33 -10.84 12.46 -2.93
C MET A 33 -11.48 12.99 -4.23
N ALA A 34 -11.05 14.16 -4.70
CA ALA A 34 -11.47 14.70 -5.99
C ALA A 34 -11.02 13.80 -7.16
N VAL A 35 -9.78 13.30 -7.13
CA VAL A 35 -9.27 12.35 -8.15
C VAL A 35 -10.11 11.06 -8.17
N ARG A 36 -10.46 10.49 -7.01
CA ARG A 36 -11.35 9.33 -6.93
C ARG A 36 -12.72 9.63 -7.54
N ALA A 37 -13.30 10.78 -7.21
CA ALA A 37 -14.62 11.17 -7.72
C ALA A 37 -14.62 11.40 -9.24
N GLU A 38 -13.56 12.00 -9.78
CA GLU A 38 -13.45 12.32 -11.21
C GLU A 38 -13.12 11.09 -12.07
N TYR A 39 -12.20 10.23 -11.60
CA TYR A 39 -11.63 9.14 -12.42
C TYR A 39 -12.00 7.73 -11.96
N GLY A 40 -12.67 7.56 -10.81
CA GLY A 40 -13.02 6.25 -10.26
C GLY A 40 -13.96 5.44 -11.16
N GLN A 41 -14.81 6.08 -11.98
CA GLN A 41 -15.67 5.36 -12.93
C GLN A 41 -14.93 4.96 -14.22
N SER A 42 -14.02 5.79 -14.70
CA SER A 42 -13.28 5.52 -15.95
C SER A 42 -12.13 4.52 -15.76
N LYS A 43 -11.72 4.28 -14.50
CA LYS A 43 -10.65 3.34 -14.12
C LYS A 43 -9.41 3.47 -15.01
N PRO A 44 -8.80 4.68 -15.11
CA PRO A 44 -7.73 4.95 -16.05
C PRO A 44 -6.46 4.13 -15.81
N LEU A 45 -6.31 3.55 -14.62
CA LEU A 45 -5.19 2.69 -14.25
C LEU A 45 -5.51 1.19 -14.44
N SER A 46 -6.60 0.84 -15.10
CA SER A 46 -6.89 -0.57 -15.43
C SER A 46 -5.73 -1.21 -16.20
N GLY A 47 -5.22 -2.34 -15.70
CA GLY A 47 -4.03 -3.03 -16.24
C GLY A 47 -2.68 -2.48 -15.75
N ALA A 48 -2.69 -1.40 -14.96
CA ALA A 48 -1.51 -0.95 -14.23
C ALA A 48 -1.16 -1.94 -13.12
N ARG A 49 0.13 -2.25 -13.02
CA ARG A 49 0.75 -3.02 -11.93
C ARG A 49 1.79 -2.11 -11.30
N ILE A 50 1.43 -1.44 -10.23
CA ILE A 50 2.27 -0.43 -9.58
C ILE A 50 2.92 -1.07 -8.37
N THR A 51 4.25 -0.99 -8.28
CA THR A 51 4.94 -1.17 -7.01
C THR A 51 5.24 0.18 -6.39
N GLY A 52 4.99 0.30 -5.09
CA GLY A 52 5.28 1.50 -4.31
C GLY A 52 6.35 1.27 -3.27
N CYS A 53 7.30 2.20 -3.18
CA CYS A 53 8.26 2.30 -2.08
C CYS A 53 8.26 3.71 -1.51
N LEU A 54 7.31 3.95 -0.62
CA LEU A 54 7.16 5.20 0.14
C LEU A 54 6.88 4.85 1.58
N HIS A 55 7.06 5.80 2.50
CA HIS A 55 6.67 5.61 3.90
C HIS A 55 5.26 5.00 4.02
N MET A 56 5.13 3.84 4.68
CA MET A 56 3.86 3.16 4.84
C MET A 56 3.06 3.78 5.99
N THR A 57 2.46 4.94 5.72
CA THR A 57 1.67 5.73 6.67
C THR A 57 0.19 5.73 6.32
N ILE A 58 -0.64 6.35 7.17
CA ILE A 58 -2.06 6.60 6.90
C ILE A 58 -2.28 7.41 5.63
N GLN A 59 -1.45 8.43 5.36
CA GLN A 59 -1.57 9.24 4.14
C GLN A 59 -1.26 8.41 2.90
N THR A 60 -0.24 7.55 2.98
CA THR A 60 0.09 6.61 1.91
C THR A 60 -1.00 5.55 1.73
N ALA A 61 -1.67 5.11 2.79
CA ALA A 61 -2.82 4.23 2.69
C ALA A 61 -3.97 4.87 1.87
N VAL A 62 -4.25 6.16 2.07
CA VAL A 62 -5.21 6.91 1.24
C VAL A 62 -4.76 6.98 -0.22
N LEU A 63 -3.47 7.17 -0.48
CA LEU A 63 -2.90 7.12 -1.84
C LEU A 63 -3.09 5.73 -2.47
N ILE A 64 -2.70 4.65 -1.79
CA ILE A 64 -2.84 3.26 -2.26
C ILE A 64 -4.29 2.96 -2.63
N GLN A 65 -5.24 3.24 -1.73
CA GLN A 65 -6.66 3.02 -1.98
C GLN A 65 -7.17 3.88 -3.15
N THR A 66 -6.60 5.07 -3.37
CA THR A 66 -6.93 5.89 -4.55
C THR A 66 -6.47 5.22 -5.85
N LEU A 67 -5.24 4.69 -5.88
CA LEU A 67 -4.72 4.00 -7.07
C LEU A 67 -5.53 2.73 -7.39
N VAL A 68 -5.89 1.96 -6.36
CA VAL A 68 -6.79 0.80 -6.50
C VAL A 68 -8.17 1.23 -6.98
N GLU A 69 -8.74 2.30 -6.42
CA GLU A 69 -10.01 2.86 -6.89
C GLU A 69 -9.92 3.33 -8.35
N LEU A 70 -8.76 3.77 -8.83
CA LEU A 70 -8.54 4.12 -10.24
C LEU A 70 -8.25 2.89 -11.14
N GLY A 71 -8.24 1.68 -10.59
CA GLY A 71 -8.15 0.42 -11.32
C GLY A 71 -6.78 -0.26 -11.32
N ALA A 72 -5.80 0.22 -10.54
CA ALA A 72 -4.47 -0.36 -10.47
C ALA A 72 -4.42 -1.61 -9.57
N GLU A 73 -3.56 -2.56 -9.94
CA GLU A 73 -3.04 -3.59 -9.04
C GLU A 73 -1.80 -3.05 -8.33
N ILE A 74 -1.75 -3.22 -7.00
CA ILE A 74 -0.72 -2.59 -6.16
C ILE A 74 0.06 -3.64 -5.38
N ARG A 75 1.37 -3.43 -5.23
CA ARG A 75 2.20 -4.03 -4.16
C ARG A 75 3.00 -2.92 -3.48
N TRP A 76 3.23 -3.00 -2.17
CA TRP A 76 3.82 -1.88 -1.43
C TRP A 76 4.83 -2.29 -0.35
N SER A 77 5.91 -1.52 -0.24
CA SER A 77 6.92 -1.59 0.83
C SER A 77 7.19 -0.20 1.36
N SER A 78 7.72 -0.11 2.58
CA SER A 78 8.17 1.17 3.11
C SER A 78 9.59 1.49 2.65
N CYS A 79 9.90 2.76 2.35
CA CYS A 79 11.26 3.24 2.03
C CYS A 79 12.13 3.58 3.26
N ASN A 80 11.64 3.35 4.48
CA ASN A 80 12.41 3.54 5.70
C ASN A 80 12.00 2.57 6.81
N ILE A 81 12.99 1.98 7.48
CA ILE A 81 12.81 0.96 8.51
C ILE A 81 11.99 1.39 9.73
N PHE A 82 11.84 2.69 9.98
CA PHE A 82 11.10 3.22 11.13
C PHE A 82 9.82 3.99 10.76
N SER A 83 9.57 4.21 9.47
CA SER A 83 8.48 5.09 9.05
C SER A 83 7.10 4.44 9.02
N THR A 84 7.04 3.11 8.98
CA THR A 84 5.76 2.39 8.94
C THR A 84 4.90 2.75 10.15
N GLN A 85 3.63 3.05 9.89
CA GLN A 85 2.56 3.06 10.86
C GLN A 85 1.83 1.71 10.75
N ASP A 86 2.04 0.82 11.71
CA ASP A 86 1.62 -0.59 11.57
C ASP A 86 0.11 -0.77 11.41
N HIS A 87 -0.69 0.11 12.00
CA HIS A 87 -2.15 0.11 11.81
C HIS A 87 -2.55 0.53 10.38
N ALA A 88 -1.80 1.42 9.73
CA ALA A 88 -2.01 1.74 8.31
C ALA A 88 -1.67 0.53 7.42
N ALA A 89 -0.52 -0.11 7.67
CA ALA A 89 -0.12 -1.33 6.94
C ALA A 89 -1.16 -2.47 7.13
N ALA A 90 -1.67 -2.64 8.35
CA ALA A 90 -2.71 -3.61 8.67
C ALA A 90 -4.03 -3.37 7.93
N ALA A 91 -4.48 -2.11 7.84
CA ALA A 91 -5.69 -1.77 7.10
C ALA A 91 -5.56 -2.08 5.60
N ILE A 92 -4.42 -1.75 4.99
CA ILE A 92 -4.18 -2.07 3.57
C ILE A 92 -4.08 -3.58 3.34
N ALA A 93 -3.40 -4.32 4.23
CA ALA A 93 -3.35 -5.77 4.13
C ALA A 93 -4.74 -6.41 4.30
N ALA A 94 -5.60 -5.87 5.17
CA ALA A 94 -6.98 -6.31 5.36
C ALA A 94 -7.87 -6.06 4.14
N ASP A 95 -7.54 -5.08 3.30
CA ASP A 95 -8.14 -4.87 1.97
C ASP A 95 -7.65 -5.89 0.91
N ASN A 96 -6.83 -6.87 1.31
CA ASN A 96 -6.16 -7.86 0.45
C ASN A 96 -5.18 -7.23 -0.55
N ILE A 97 -4.57 -6.11 -0.18
CA ILE A 97 -3.52 -5.45 -0.97
C ILE A 97 -2.16 -5.90 -0.41
N PRO A 98 -1.24 -6.44 -1.24
CA PRO A 98 0.07 -6.86 -0.79
C PRO A 98 0.91 -5.73 -0.19
N VAL A 99 1.18 -5.82 1.11
CA VAL A 99 2.04 -4.90 1.85
C VAL A 99 3.10 -5.68 2.60
N PHE A 100 4.34 -5.25 2.43
CA PHE A 100 5.53 -5.81 3.09
C PHE A 100 6.21 -4.68 3.84
N ALA A 101 5.72 -4.38 5.05
CA ALA A 101 6.23 -3.29 5.86
C ALA A 101 5.77 -3.43 7.31
N TRP A 102 6.70 -3.19 8.24
CA TRP A 102 6.43 -2.99 9.66
C TRP A 102 7.41 -1.97 10.22
N LYS A 103 7.09 -1.41 11.39
CA LYS A 103 7.98 -0.49 12.08
C LYS A 103 9.11 -1.25 12.77
N GLY A 104 10.34 -0.77 12.62
CA GLY A 104 11.52 -1.37 13.24
C GLY A 104 12.09 -2.56 12.48
N MET A 105 11.95 -2.58 11.15
CA MET A 105 12.62 -3.55 10.29
C MET A 105 14.14 -3.49 10.46
N THR A 106 14.81 -4.64 10.32
CA THR A 106 16.25 -4.68 10.02
C THR A 106 16.51 -4.29 8.56
N GLU A 107 17.76 -3.99 8.22
CA GLU A 107 18.14 -3.71 6.82
C GLU A 107 17.90 -4.91 5.89
N GLU A 108 18.17 -6.14 6.37
CA GLU A 108 17.91 -7.36 5.59
C GLU A 108 16.41 -7.56 5.32
N GLU A 109 15.56 -7.27 6.31
CA GLU A 109 14.11 -7.34 6.15
C GLU A 109 13.58 -6.25 5.22
N TYR A 110 14.17 -5.05 5.29
CA TYR A 110 13.86 -3.95 4.38
C TYR A 110 14.14 -4.32 2.92
N ASP A 111 15.32 -4.85 2.63
CA ASP A 111 15.68 -5.32 1.28
C ASP A 111 14.78 -6.47 0.83
N TRP A 112 14.43 -7.38 1.75
CA TRP A 112 13.49 -8.47 1.46
C TRP A 112 12.11 -7.92 1.10
N CYS A 113 11.60 -6.92 1.82
CA CYS A 113 10.32 -6.29 1.56
C CYS A 113 10.28 -5.66 0.15
N ILE A 114 11.33 -4.95 -0.26
CA ILE A 114 11.43 -4.39 -1.62
C ILE A 114 11.36 -5.50 -2.67
N ARG A 115 12.04 -6.63 -2.47
CA ARG A 115 11.96 -7.75 -3.42
C ARG A 115 10.55 -8.32 -3.50
N GLN A 116 9.82 -8.43 -2.38
CA GLN A 116 8.45 -8.94 -2.39
C GLN A 116 7.46 -8.03 -3.13
N THR A 117 7.75 -6.73 -3.24
CA THR A 117 6.89 -5.79 -3.98
C THR A 117 7.19 -5.78 -5.47
N ILE A 118 8.40 -6.13 -5.87
CA ILE A 118 8.78 -6.31 -7.27
C ILE A 118 8.33 -7.69 -7.77
N GLU A 119 8.44 -8.73 -6.94
CA GLU A 119 8.17 -10.12 -7.30
C GLU A 119 6.90 -10.65 -6.62
N GLY A 120 5.78 -10.68 -7.37
CA GLY A 120 4.53 -11.23 -6.87
C GLY A 120 4.21 -12.65 -7.37
N PRO A 121 3.11 -13.24 -6.87
CA PRO A 121 2.64 -14.57 -7.27
C PRO A 121 2.31 -14.64 -8.77
N ASP A 122 2.30 -15.84 -9.33
CA ASP A 122 1.94 -16.12 -10.73
C ASP A 122 2.73 -15.29 -11.77
N GLY A 123 3.96 -14.90 -11.43
CA GLY A 123 4.83 -14.11 -12.31
C GLY A 123 4.49 -12.62 -12.34
N TRP A 124 3.69 -12.13 -11.38
CA TRP A 124 3.39 -10.70 -11.26
C TRP A 124 4.70 -9.90 -11.16
N ARG A 125 4.78 -8.86 -12.00
CA ARG A 125 5.88 -7.88 -12.03
C ARG A 125 5.30 -6.49 -12.32
N PRO A 126 5.81 -5.43 -11.69
CA PRO A 126 5.30 -4.09 -11.91
C PRO A 126 5.56 -3.63 -13.35
N ASN A 127 4.65 -2.81 -13.88
CA ASN A 127 4.87 -2.04 -15.11
C ASN A 127 5.00 -0.53 -14.83
N MET A 128 4.85 -0.12 -13.56
CA MET A 128 5.07 1.24 -13.07
C MET A 128 5.67 1.22 -11.66
N LEU A 129 6.49 2.22 -11.36
CA LEU A 129 7.13 2.42 -10.05
C LEU A 129 6.63 3.75 -9.46
N LEU A 130 6.34 3.77 -8.16
CA LEU A 130 6.11 5.00 -7.39
C LEU A 130 7.06 4.98 -6.20
N ASP A 131 8.03 5.88 -6.18
CA ASP A 131 9.22 5.74 -5.35
C ASP A 131 9.60 7.04 -4.63
N ASP A 132 10.12 6.90 -3.42
CA ASP A 132 10.61 7.96 -2.54
C ASP A 132 11.88 7.49 -1.85
N GLY A 133 13.04 7.85 -2.42
CA GLY A 133 14.36 7.49 -1.89
C GLY A 133 15.28 6.70 -2.84
N ALA A 134 14.80 6.38 -4.05
CA ALA A 134 15.49 5.63 -5.10
C ALA A 134 15.70 4.12 -4.79
N ILE A 135 14.87 3.28 -5.40
CA ILE A 135 15.10 1.85 -5.70
C ILE A 135 15.90 1.70 -7.00
#